data_AF-A0AAU5BH26-F1
#
_entry.id   AF-A0AAU5BH26-F1
#
_cell.length_a   1.000
_cell.length_b   1.000
_cell.length_c   1.000
_cell.angle_alpha   90.00
_cell.angle_beta   90.00
_cell.angle_gamma   90.00
#
_symmetry.space_group_name_H-M   'P 1'
#
loop_
_entity.id
_entity.type
_entity.pdbx_description
1 polymer ?
#
loop_
_entity_poly.entity_id
_entity_poly.type
_entity_poly.pdbx_seq_one_letter_code
_entity_poly.pdbx_strand_id
1 'polypeptide(L)' 'MTTTEKPLTAGDCAYRALIMHTERCARCRNNAACDDAAALARVWKAARR' A
#
# COMPACT_ATOMS: atom_id res chain seq x y z
N MET A 1 11.76 27.14 -3.89
CA MET A 1 11.29 25.89 -3.28
C MET A 1 11.59 24.76 -4.25
N THR A 2 12.74 24.12 -4.14
CA THR A 2 13.03 22.90 -4.89
C THR A 2 12.40 21.76 -4.11
N THR A 3 11.24 21.27 -4.57
CA THR A 3 10.69 20.01 -4.09
C THR A 3 11.72 18.95 -4.45
N THR A 4 12.49 18.49 -3.46
CA THR A 4 13.35 17.32 -3.62
C THR A 4 12.43 16.13 -3.78
N GLU A 5 12.02 15.85 -5.02
CA GLU A 5 11.22 14.68 -5.36
C GLU A 5 12.11 13.46 -5.22
N LYS A 6 12.20 12.92 -4.01
CA LYS A 6 12.86 11.64 -3.79
C LYS A 6 12.17 10.63 -4.71
N PRO A 7 12.89 9.89 -5.57
CA PRO A 7 12.26 8.94 -6.47
C PRO A 7 11.45 7.94 -5.65
N LEU A 8 10.19 7.73 -6.07
CA LEU A 8 9.29 6.78 -5.41
C LEU A 8 9.92 5.40 -5.47
N THR A 9 10.14 4.79 -4.30
CA THR A 9 10.65 3.43 -4.23
C THR A 9 9.53 2.44 -4.58
N ALA A 10 9.90 1.21 -4.94
CA ALA A 10 8.92 0.13 -5.10
C ALA A 10 8.07 -0.06 -3.82
N GLY A 11 8.66 0.18 -2.64
CA GLY A 11 7.97 0.19 -1.36
C GLY A 11 6.93 1.31 -1.25
N ASP A 12 7.22 2.51 -1.74
CA ASP A 12 6.27 3.63 -1.72
C ASP A 12 5.07 3.38 -2.64
N CYS A 13 5.32 2.80 -3.82
CA CYS A 13 4.25 2.40 -4.75
C CYS A 13 3.35 1.31 -4.15
N ALA A 14 3.94 0.26 -3.55
CA ALA A 14 3.19 -0.80 -2.89
C ALA A 14 2.40 -0.30 -1.68
N TYR A 15 2.97 0.64 -0.91
CA TYR A 15 2.28 1.29 0.20
C TYR A 15 1.06 2.08 -0.27
N ARG A 16 1.22 2.92 -1.30
CA ARG A 16 0.11 3.69 -1.87
C ARG A 16 -1.00 2.79 -2.41
N ALA A 17 -0.64 1.69 -3.07
CA ALA A 17 -1.60 0.70 -3.54
C ALA A 17 -2.39 0.06 -2.38
N LEU A 18 -1.71 -0.29 -1.28
CA LEU A 18 -2.36 -0.80 -0.07
C LEU A 18 -3.35 0.20 0.52
N ILE A 19 -2.95 1.47 0.69
CA ILE A 19 -3.82 2.52 1.24
C ILE A 19 -5.05 2.72 0.36
N MET A 20 -4.88 2.94 -0.95
CA MET A 20 -6.00 3.12 -1.87
C MET A 20 -6.95 1.92 -1.89
N HIS A 21 -6.43 0.71 -1.73
CA HIS A 21 -7.26 -0.49 -1.62
C HIS A 21 -8.09 -0.46 -0.33
N THR A 22 -7.46 -0.21 0.83
CA THR A 22 -8.16 -0.23 2.12
C THR A 22 -9.26 0.83 2.23
N GLU A 23 -9.10 1.98 1.58
CA GLU A 23 -10.11 3.06 1.55
C GLU A 23 -11.35 2.72 0.72
N ARG A 24 -11.20 1.86 -0.30
CA ARG A 24 -12.28 1.54 -1.26
C ARG A 24 -12.90 0.17 -1.05
N CYS A 25 -12.14 -0.78 -0.50
CA CYS A 25 -12.59 -2.16 -0.31
C CYS A 25 -13.62 -2.26 0.82
N ALA A 26 -14.82 -2.75 0.51
CA ALA A 26 -15.89 -2.91 1.50
C ALA A 26 -15.50 -3.86 2.64
N ARG A 27 -14.73 -4.92 2.36
CA ARG A 27 -14.22 -5.84 3.40
C ARG A 27 -13.30 -5.11 4.37
N CYS A 28 -12.31 -4.37 3.85
CA CYS A 28 -11.39 -3.59 4.67
C CYS A 28 -12.12 -2.54 5.51
N ARG A 29 -13.09 -1.82 4.93
CA ARG A 29 -13.87 -0.82 5.67
C ARG A 29 -14.75 -1.42 6.77
N ASN A 30 -15.14 -2.68 6.63
CA ASN A 30 -15.89 -3.41 7.66
C ASN A 30 -14.97 -4.19 8.63
N ASN A 31 -13.66 -3.90 8.63
CA ASN A 31 -12.66 -4.64 9.41
C ASN A 31 -12.68 -6.17 9.20
N ALA A 32 -13.15 -6.62 8.02
CA ALA A 32 -13.14 -8.02 7.66
C ALA A 32 -11.80 -8.43 7.04
N ALA A 33 -11.48 -9.72 7.13
CA ALA A 33 -10.33 -10.29 6.46
C ALA A 33 -10.39 -10.03 4.94
N CYS A 34 -9.27 -9.59 4.37
CA CYS A 34 -9.16 -9.25 2.96
C CYS A 34 -7.83 -9.77 2.40
N ASP A 35 -7.91 -10.77 1.53
CA ASP A 35 -6.73 -11.41 0.93
C ASP A 35 -5.94 -10.46 0.03
N ASP A 36 -6.61 -9.54 -0.65
CA ASP A 36 -5.99 -8.53 -1.49
C ASP A 36 -5.14 -7.56 -0.66
N ALA A 37 -5.70 -7.04 0.45
CA ALA A 37 -4.96 -6.21 1.39
C ALA A 37 -3.76 -6.97 1.99
N ALA A 38 -3.92 -8.26 2.31
CA ALA A 38 -2.83 -9.10 2.79
C ALA A 38 -1.73 -9.32 1.73
N ALA A 39 -2.11 -9.50 0.46
CA ALA A 39 -1.16 -9.59 -0.65
C ALA A 39 -0.38 -8.28 -0.85
N LEU A 40 -1.08 -7.13 -0.87
CA LEU A 40 -0.47 -5.81 -0.99
C LEU A 40 0.48 -5.51 0.19
N ALA A 41 0.09 -5.86 1.41
CA ALA A 41 0.93 -5.72 2.59
C ALA A 41 2.19 -6.60 2.52
N ARG A 42 2.10 -7.81 1.93
CA ARG A 42 3.28 -8.68 1.70
C ARG A 42 4.25 -8.07 0.70
N VAL A 43 3.74 -7.57 -0.44
CA VAL A 43 4.55 -6.90 -1.47
C VAL A 43 5.27 -5.69 -0.89
N TRP A 44 4.55 -4.86 -0.13
CA TRP A 44 5.11 -3.70 0.55
C TRP A 44 6.22 -4.05 1.53
N LYS A 45 6.02 -5.08 2.36
CA LYS A 45 7.05 -5.57 3.29
C LYS A 45 8.27 -6.11 2.55
N ALA A 46 8.08 -6.83 1.45
CA ALA A 46 9.16 -7.36 0.63
C ALA A 46 9.99 -6.24 -0.02
N ALA A 47 9.32 -5.18 -0.51
CA ALA A 47 9.98 -4.04 -1.17
C ALA A 47 10.74 -3.11 -0.20
N ARG A 48 10.61 -3.30 1.11
CA ARG A 48 11.34 -2.57 2.16
C ARG A 48 12.58 -3.30 2.68
N ARG A 49 12.75 -4.56 2.29
CA ARG A 49 13.82 -5.43 2.77
C ARG A 49 15.01 -5.36 1.84
#